data_AF-A0A6B8KFS3-F1
#
_entry.id   AF-A0A6B8KFS3-F1
#
_cell.length_a   1.000
_cell.length_b   1.000
_cell.length_c   1.000
_cell.angle_alpha   90.00
_cell.angle_beta   90.00
_cell.angle_gamma   90.00
#
_symmetry.space_group_name_H-M   'P 1'
#
loop_
_entity.id
_entity.type
_entity.pdbx_description
1 polymer ?
#
loop_
_entity_poly.entity_id
_entity_poly.type
_entity_poly.pdbx_seq_one_letter_code
_entity_poly.pdbx_strand_id
1 'polypeptide(L)' 'MIHSHLSSVAGLHVSAKRIEAIKAAFVALFVGAGLVYFAGFSGAEAAHNAAHDTRHSLSFPCH' A
#
# COMPACT_ATOMS: atom_id res chain seq x y z
N MET A 1 23.11 9.15 36.88
CA MET A 1 23.49 7.96 36.09
C MET A 1 22.30 7.14 35.54
N ILE A 2 21.04 7.50 35.81
CA ILE A 2 19.84 6.71 35.41
C ILE A 2 19.22 7.18 34.07
N HIS A 3 19.59 8.37 33.59
CA HIS A 3 19.03 8.99 32.36
C HIS A 3 19.52 8.36 31.04
N SER A 4 20.61 7.61 31.04
CA SER A 4 21.19 7.01 29.82
C SER A 4 20.42 5.79 29.30
N HIS A 5 19.81 5.01 30.19
CA HIS A 5 19.11 3.78 29.80
C HIS A 5 17.76 4.04 29.12
N LEU A 6 17.06 5.11 29.50
CA LEU A 6 15.77 5.47 28.90
C LEU A 6 15.92 5.93 27.43
N SER A 7 16.98 6.70 27.14
CA SER A 7 17.28 7.18 25.79
C SER A 7 17.66 6.05 24.83
N SER A 8 18.31 4.99 25.33
CA SER A 8 18.67 3.81 24.55
C SER A 8 17.43 3.00 24.12
N VAL A 9 16.48 2.78 25.04
CA VAL A 9 15.23 2.05 24.76
C VAL A 9 14.31 2.84 23.82
N ALA A 10 14.24 4.16 23.98
CA ALA A 10 13.50 5.04 23.07
C ALA A 10 14.09 5.01 21.65
N GLY A 11 15.42 5.03 21.51
CA GLY A 11 16.11 4.94 20.22
C GLY A 11 15.85 3.61 19.48
N LEU A 12 15.85 2.48 20.20
CA LEU A 12 15.54 1.17 19.62
C LEU A 12 14.09 1.09 19.13
N HIS A 13 13.14 1.64 19.90
CA HIS A 13 11.71 1.60 19.55
C HIS A 13 11.39 2.48 18.32
N VAL A 14 12.05 3.64 18.19
CA VAL A 14 11.95 4.49 16.99
C VAL A 14 12.58 3.80 15.77
N SER A 15 13.74 3.15 15.94
CA SER A 15 14.39 2.38 14.87
C SER A 15 13.49 1.23 14.39
N ALA A 16 12.94 0.44 15.32
CA ALA A 16 12.00 -0.64 15.01
C ALA A 16 10.75 -0.13 14.28
N LYS A 17 10.12 0.97 14.75
CA LYS A 17 8.99 1.58 14.06
C LYS A 17 9.32 2.04 12.64
N ARG A 18 10.53 2.56 12.40
CA ARG A 18 10.97 2.95 11.05
C ARG A 18 11.16 1.73 10.14
N ILE A 19 11.73 0.64 10.64
CA ILE A 19 11.87 -0.61 9.88
C ILE A 19 10.50 -1.17 9.51
N GLU A 20 9.55 -1.19 10.44
CA GLU A 20 8.18 -1.64 10.15
C GLU A 20 7.47 -0.72 9.16
N ALA A 21 7.65 0.60 9.27
CA ALA A 21 7.10 1.55 8.30
C ALA A 21 7.68 1.35 6.89
N ILE A 22 8.98 1.10 6.78
CA ILE A 22 9.64 0.82 5.49
C ILE A 22 9.13 -0.50 4.91
N LYS A 23 8.99 -1.56 5.74
CA LYS A 23 8.41 -2.83 5.30
C LYS A 23 6.99 -2.65 4.77
N ALA A 24 6.15 -1.91 5.51
CA ALA A 24 4.79 -1.60 5.07
C ALA A 24 4.77 -0.80 3.77
N ALA A 25 5.67 0.18 3.62
CA ALA A 25 5.80 0.98 2.40
C ALA A 25 6.21 0.11 1.19
N PHE A 26 7.13 -0.84 1.36
CA PHE A 26 7.50 -1.77 0.30
C PHE A 26 6.33 -2.66 -0.12
N VAL A 27 5.60 -3.22 0.84
CA VAL A 27 4.40 -4.03 0.55
C VAL A 27 3.37 -3.18 -0.21
N ALA A 28 3.09 -1.97 0.26
CA ALA A 28 2.16 -1.05 -0.40
C ALA A 28 2.61 -0.70 -1.82
N LEU A 29 3.92 -0.48 -2.03
CA LEU A 29 4.50 -0.19 -3.34
C LEU A 29 4.32 -1.38 -4.31
N PHE A 30 4.65 -2.60 -3.88
CA PHE A 30 4.51 -3.79 -4.73
C PHE A 30 3.05 -4.11 -5.04
N VAL A 31 2.17 -3.98 -4.05
CA VAL A 31 0.72 -4.15 -4.25
C VAL A 31 0.20 -3.09 -5.21
N GLY A 32 0.52 -1.82 -5.00
CA GLY A 32 0.10 -0.71 -5.86
C GLY A 32 0.63 -0.85 -7.30
N ALA A 33 1.92 -1.17 -7.45
CA ALA A 33 2.53 -1.40 -8.76
C ALA A 33 1.91 -2.62 -9.46
N GLY A 34 1.64 -3.70 -8.72
CA GLY A 34 0.93 -4.87 -9.23
C GLY A 34 -0.47 -4.52 -9.72
N LEU A 35 -1.24 -3.75 -8.95
CA LEU A 35 -2.58 -3.30 -9.35
C LEU A 35 -2.54 -2.47 -10.64
N VAL A 36 -1.62 -1.51 -10.75
CA VAL A 36 -1.45 -0.70 -11.98
C VAL A 36 -1.03 -1.58 -13.16
N TYR A 37 -0.12 -2.52 -12.94
CA TYR A 37 0.34 -3.44 -13.99
C TYR A 37 -0.77 -4.38 -14.46
N PHE A 38 -1.53 -4.99 -13.55
CA PHE A 38 -2.67 -5.84 -13.92
C PHE A 38 -3.79 -5.05 -14.58
N ALA A 39 -4.10 -3.84 -14.12
CA ALA A 39 -5.09 -3.00 -14.78
C ALA A 39 -4.65 -2.55 -16.18
N GLY A 40 -3.37 -2.18 -16.36
CA GLY A 40 -2.86 -1.62 -17.61
C GLY A 40 -2.34 -2.62 -18.64
N PHE A 41 -1.80 -3.76 -18.20
CA PHE A 41 -1.04 -4.71 -19.04
C PHE A 41 -1.52 -6.16 -18.92
N SER A 42 -2.63 -6.45 -18.23
CA SER A 42 -3.19 -7.80 -18.25
C SER A 42 -3.62 -8.16 -19.68
N GLY A 43 -3.04 -9.23 -20.24
CA GLY A 43 -3.61 -9.91 -21.41
C GLY A 43 -4.93 -10.61 -21.11
N ALA A 44 -5.40 -10.54 -19.87
CA ALA A 44 -6.71 -11.00 -19.44
C ALA A 44 -7.72 -9.87 -19.65
N GLU A 45 -8.34 -9.87 -20.83
CA GLU A 45 -9.50 -9.04 -21.18
C GLU A 45 -10.49 -8.88 -20.02
N ALA A 46 -10.72 -9.92 -19.22
CA ALA A 46 -11.60 -9.91 -18.06
C ALA A 46 -11.20 -8.90 -16.97
N ALA A 47 -9.92 -8.73 -16.66
CA ALA A 47 -9.49 -7.79 -15.62
C ALA A 47 -9.53 -6.33 -16.12
N HIS A 48 -9.18 -6.13 -17.40
CA HIS A 48 -9.29 -4.84 -18.07
C HIS A 48 -10.77 -4.42 -18.20
N ASN A 49 -11.63 -5.32 -18.66
CA ASN A 49 -13.07 -5.12 -18.78
C ASN A 49 -13.71 -4.91 -17.40
N ALA A 50 -13.33 -5.65 -16.37
CA ALA A 50 -13.83 -5.43 -15.01
C ALA A 50 -13.50 -4.03 -14.46
N ALA A 51 -12.32 -3.49 -14.77
CA ALA A 51 -11.95 -2.12 -14.39
C ALA A 51 -12.80 -1.08 -15.16
N HIS A 52 -13.01 -1.30 -16.45
CA HIS A 52 -13.88 -0.47 -17.29
C HIS A 52 -15.37 -0.54 -16.85
N ASP A 53 -15.88 -1.74 -16.55
CA ASP A 53 -17.24 -2.00 -16.08
C ASP A 53 -17.48 -1.43 -14.69
N THR A 54 -16.46 -1.43 -13.83
CA THR A 54 -16.53 -0.76 -12.52
C THR A 54 -16.75 0.74 -12.71
N ARG A 55 -16.02 1.41 -13.61
CA ARG A 55 -16.23 2.85 -13.86
C ARG A 55 -17.63 3.14 -14.40
N HIS A 56 -18.20 2.26 -15.24
CA HIS A 56 -19.58 2.40 -15.73
C HIS A 56 -20.63 2.08 -14.65
N SER A 57 -20.38 1.09 -13.79
CA SER A 57 -21.27 0.71 -12.70
C SER A 57 -21.25 1.73 -11.57
N LEU A 58 -20.13 2.39 -11.32
CA LEU A 58 -20.01 3.46 -10.33
C LEU A 58 -20.71 4.77 -10.75
N SER A 59 -21.14 4.87 -12.00
CA SER A 59 -22.03 5.94 -12.50
C SER A 59 -23.52 5.68 -12.16
N PHE A 60 -23.81 4.91 -11.10
CA PHE A 60 -25.21 4.67 -10.67
C PHE A 60 -25.98 6.01 -10.62
N PRO A 61 -27.16 6.09 -11.27
CA PRO A 61 -27.89 7.34 -11.44
C PRO A 61 -28.27 7.90 -10.07
N CYS A 62 -27.77 9.10 -9.77
CA CYS A 62 -28.40 9.97 -8.80
C CYS A 62 -29.58 10.63 -9.51
N HIS A 63 -30.76 10.01 -9.36
CA HIS A 63 -32.04 10.33 -10.00
C HIS A 63 -32.17 9.92 -11.47
#